data_AF-A0A8H7TTV5-F1
#
_entry.id   AF-A0A8H7TTV5-F1
#
_cell.length_a   1.000
_cell.length_b   1.000
_cell.length_c   1.000
_cell.angle_alpha   90.00
_cell.angle_beta   90.00
_cell.angle_gamma   90.00
#
_symmetry.space_group_name_H-M   'P 1'
#
loop_
_entity.id
_entity.type
_entity.pdbx_description
1 polymer ?
#
loop_
_entity_poly.entity_id
_entity_poly.type
_entity_poly.pdbx_seq_one_letter_code
_entity_poly.pdbx_strand_id
1 'polypeptide(L)'
;MERNIWIRAQIRQLEDVLAGLRTRLSLMNARQSSNDAEFWRVWGREREEYKNSPEGMRLLSNYNSDTARHRANQLDLESKIDDVQYQIRLEYEKLTF
;
A
#
# COMPACT_ATOMS: atom_id res chain seq x y z
N MET A 1 39.05 1.18 5.36
CA MET A 1 38.34 2.45 5.07
C MET A 1 37.41 2.30 3.87
N GLU A 2 37.86 1.72 2.75
CA GLU A 2 37.08 1.54 1.52
C GLU A 2 35.82 0.67 1.67
N ARG A 3 35.89 -0.41 2.47
CA ARG A 3 34.73 -1.28 2.75
C ARG A 3 33.56 -0.51 3.38
N ASN A 4 33.83 0.43 4.28
CA ASN A 4 32.79 1.24 4.94
C ASN A 4 32.12 2.23 3.96
N ILE A 5 32.88 2.76 3.01
CA ILE A 5 32.37 3.65 1.95
C ILE A 5 31.44 2.87 1.01
N TRP A 6 31.86 1.66 0.60
CA TRP A 6 31.05 0.79 -0.25
C TRP A 6 29.73 0.39 0.42
N ILE A 7 29.75 -0.02 1.70
CA ILE A 7 28.52 -0.39 2.42
C ILE A 7 27.57 0.81 2.53
N ARG A 8 28.08 2.01 2.84
CA ARG A 8 27.25 3.24 2.89
C ARG A 8 26.61 3.57 1.53
N ALA A 9 27.32 3.33 0.43
CA ALA A 9 26.76 3.49 -0.90
C ALA A 9 25.64 2.47 -1.20
N GLN A 10 25.81 1.22 -0.78
CA GLN A 10 24.76 0.19 -0.90
C GLN A 10 23.54 0.54 -0.05
N ILE A 11 23.73 1.04 1.16
CA ILE A 11 22.61 1.45 2.00
C ILE A 11 21.83 2.61 1.36
N ARG A 12 22.52 3.62 0.82
CA ARG A 12 21.84 4.72 0.09
C ARG A 12 21.00 4.20 -1.08
N GLN A 13 21.49 3.21 -1.84
CA GLN A 13 20.72 2.58 -2.91
C GLN A 13 19.45 1.91 -2.40
N LEU A 14 19.52 1.24 -1.24
CA LEU A 14 18.35 0.63 -0.60
C LEU A 14 17.34 1.67 -0.09
N GLU A 15 17.81 2.81 0.42
CA GLU A 15 16.96 3.95 0.81
C GLU A 15 16.20 4.52 -0.40
N ASP A 16 16.85 4.64 -1.56
CA ASP A 16 16.21 5.10 -2.81
C ASP A 16 15.14 4.10 -3.29
N VAL A 17 15.43 2.80 -3.21
CA VAL A 17 14.45 1.75 -3.53
C VAL A 17 13.24 1.83 -2.60
N LEU A 18 13.45 2.01 -1.29
CA LEU A 18 12.38 2.18 -0.31
C LEU A 18 11.52 3.42 -0.61
N ALA A 19 12.14 4.54 -0.95
CA ALA A 19 11.40 5.75 -1.33
C ALA A 19 10.51 5.51 -2.56
N GLY A 20 11.03 4.76 -3.55
CA GLY A 20 10.27 4.33 -4.72
C GLY A 20 9.08 3.42 -4.37
N LEU A 21 9.27 2.45 -3.48
CA LEU A 21 8.21 1.56 -3.00
C LEU A 21 7.11 2.31 -2.26
N ARG A 22 7.48 3.24 -1.37
CA ARG A 22 6.54 4.13 -0.66
C ARG A 22 5.71 4.99 -1.61
N THR A 23 6.35 5.55 -2.63
CA THR A 23 5.68 6.35 -3.65
C THR A 23 4.65 5.51 -4.41
N ARG A 24 5.04 4.30 -4.85
CA ARG A 24 4.12 3.39 -5.55
C ARG A 24 2.95 2.95 -4.68
N LEU A 25 3.20 2.65 -3.42
CA LEU A 25 2.16 2.32 -2.44
C LEU A 25 1.16 3.48 -2.26
N SER A 26 1.67 4.71 -2.11
CA SER A 26 0.84 5.91 -2.01
C SER A 26 -0.03 6.11 -3.26
N LEU A 27 0.53 5.94 -4.46
CA LEU A 27 -0.22 6.02 -5.72
C LEU A 27 -1.28 4.92 -5.84
N MET A 28 -0.99 3.71 -5.38
CA MET A 28 -1.97 2.62 -5.35
C MET A 28 -3.15 2.94 -4.43
N ASN A 29 -2.86 3.50 -3.24
CA ASN A 29 -3.89 3.93 -2.30
C ASN A 29 -4.77 5.05 -2.88
N ALA A 30 -4.16 6.04 -3.54
CA ALA A 30 -4.90 7.13 -4.18
C ALA A 30 -5.85 6.63 -5.29
N ARG A 31 -5.43 5.61 -6.06
CA ARG A 31 -6.28 4.96 -7.07
C ARG A 31 -7.44 4.21 -6.43
N GLN A 32 -7.20 3.45 -5.36
CA GLN A 32 -8.28 2.74 -4.66
C GLN A 32 -9.33 3.73 -4.12
N SER A 33 -8.90 4.81 -3.47
CA SER A 33 -9.81 5.84 -2.97
C SER A 33 -10.67 6.47 -4.07
N SER A 34 -10.11 6.61 -5.29
CA SER A 34 -10.84 7.13 -6.44
C SER A 34 -11.88 6.11 -6.97
N ASN A 35 -11.51 4.84 -7.02
CA ASN A 35 -12.44 3.75 -7.38
C ASN A 35 -13.58 3.63 -6.36
N ASP A 36 -13.28 3.79 -5.07
CA ASP A 36 -14.28 3.78 -4.00
C ASP A 36 -15.28 4.93 -4.16
N ALA A 37 -14.78 6.14 -4.41
CA ALA A 37 -15.61 7.31 -4.66
C ALA A 37 -16.53 7.12 -5.88
N GLU A 38 -16.02 6.51 -6.96
CA GLU A 38 -16.82 6.21 -8.14
C GLU A 38 -17.89 5.14 -7.87
N PHE A 39 -17.52 4.05 -7.18
CA PHE A 39 -18.48 3.01 -6.80
C PHE A 39 -19.62 3.60 -5.97
N TRP A 40 -19.33 4.35 -4.91
CA TRP A 40 -20.36 4.96 -4.07
C TRP A 40 -21.21 6.00 -4.79
N ARG A 41 -20.65 6.70 -5.78
CA ARG A 41 -21.39 7.61 -6.65
C ARG A 41 -22.40 6.87 -7.51
N VAL A 42 -22.01 5.75 -8.13
CA VAL A 42 -22.88 4.93 -8.98
C VAL A 42 -23.91 4.21 -8.12
N TRP A 43 -23.45 3.51 -7.07
CA TRP A 43 -24.27 2.83 -6.08
C TRP A 43 -25.29 3.75 -5.41
N GLY A 44 -24.90 5.00 -5.16
CA GLY A 44 -25.78 6.03 -4.59
C GLY A 44 -26.86 6.53 -5.55
N ARG A 45 -26.57 6.58 -6.86
CA ARG A 45 -27.43 7.14 -7.92
C ARG A 45 -28.40 6.12 -8.51
N GLU A 46 -28.03 4.84 -8.57
CA GLU A 46 -28.93 3.77 -9.04
C GLU A 46 -30.00 3.48 -7.98
N ARG A 47 -31.27 3.46 -8.42
CA ARG A 47 -32.51 3.54 -7.62
C ARG A 47 -32.52 2.68 -6.34
N GLU A 48 -33.30 3.09 -5.33
CA GLU A 48 -33.58 2.32 -4.10
C GLU A 48 -33.94 0.83 -4.36
N GLU A 49 -34.53 0.53 -5.51
CA GLU A 49 -34.84 -0.84 -5.96
C GLU A 49 -33.57 -1.70 -6.16
N TYR A 50 -32.48 -1.14 -6.67
CA TYR A 50 -31.24 -1.89 -6.91
C TYR A 50 -30.50 -2.16 -5.60
N LYS A 51 -30.47 -1.19 -4.68
CA LYS A 51 -29.84 -1.32 -3.35
C LYS A 51 -30.41 -2.44 -2.51
N ASN A 52 -31.72 -2.69 -2.64
CA ASN A 52 -32.44 -3.73 -1.90
C ASN A 52 -32.65 -5.01 -2.72
N SER A 53 -32.15 -5.06 -3.96
CA SER A 53 -32.23 -6.26 -4.79
C SER A 53 -31.16 -7.29 -4.38
N PRO A 54 -31.41 -8.59 -4.59
CA PRO A 54 -30.38 -9.62 -4.39
C PRO A 54 -29.11 -9.40 -5.22
N GLU A 55 -29.26 -8.87 -6.44
CA GLU A 55 -28.13 -8.59 -7.33
C GLU A 55 -27.27 -7.43 -6.80
N GLY A 56 -27.91 -6.36 -6.34
CA GLY A 56 -27.23 -5.26 -5.66
C GLY A 56 -26.50 -5.74 -4.41
N MET A 57 -27.17 -6.48 -3.52
CA MET A 57 -26.53 -7.01 -2.31
C MET A 57 -25.30 -7.88 -2.64
N ARG A 58 -25.35 -8.66 -3.72
CA ARG A 58 -24.20 -9.42 -4.22
C ARG A 58 -23.05 -8.52 -4.65
N LEU A 59 -23.33 -7.47 -5.44
CA LEU A 59 -22.31 -6.52 -5.90
C LEU A 59 -21.68 -5.76 -4.73
N LEU A 60 -22.47 -5.31 -3.77
CA LEU A 60 -21.99 -4.63 -2.57
C LEU A 60 -21.11 -5.57 -1.72
N SER A 61 -21.51 -6.83 -1.57
CA SER A 61 -20.71 -7.84 -0.87
C SER A 61 -19.38 -8.10 -1.57
N ASN A 62 -19.38 -8.22 -2.89
CA ASN A 62 -18.15 -8.42 -3.67
C ASN A 62 -17.21 -7.22 -3.53
N TYR A 63 -17.75 -6.00 -3.68
CA TYR A 63 -16.99 -4.77 -3.49
C TYR A 63 -16.36 -4.70 -2.08
N ASN A 64 -17.13 -4.97 -1.02
CA ASN A 64 -16.61 -4.97 0.34
C ASN A 64 -15.51 -6.01 0.55
N SER A 65 -15.67 -7.22 -0.01
CA SER A 65 -14.66 -8.28 0.05
C SER A 65 -13.37 -7.87 -0.67
N ASP A 66 -13.49 -7.30 -1.87
CA ASP A 66 -12.33 -6.83 -2.64
C ASP A 66 -11.61 -5.66 -1.95
N THR A 67 -12.36 -4.72 -1.38
CA THR A 67 -11.82 -3.61 -0.59
C THR A 67 -11.10 -4.12 0.66
N ALA A 68 -11.68 -5.08 1.38
CA ALA A 68 -11.05 -5.69 2.55
C ALA A 68 -9.74 -6.42 2.17
N ARG A 69 -9.75 -7.18 1.07
CA ARG A 69 -8.56 -7.85 0.53
C ARG A 69 -7.48 -6.85 0.12
N HIS A 70 -7.86 -5.78 -0.58
CA HIS A 70 -6.93 -4.71 -0.96
C HIS A 70 -6.30 -4.07 0.28
N ARG A 71 -7.11 -3.76 1.30
CA ARG A 71 -6.63 -3.17 2.56
C ARG A 71 -5.68 -4.11 3.31
N ALA A 72 -5.97 -5.41 3.37
CA ALA A 72 -5.08 -6.39 3.97
C ALA A 72 -3.72 -6.46 3.24
N ASN A 73 -3.74 -6.52 1.90
CA ASN A 73 -2.52 -6.50 1.09
C ASN A 73 -1.72 -5.20 1.30
N GLN A 74 -2.41 -4.06 1.43
CA GLN A 74 -1.76 -2.78 1.70
C GLN A 74 -1.03 -2.80 3.04
N LEU A 75 -1.68 -3.27 4.11
CA LEU A 75 -1.07 -3.35 5.45
C LEU A 75 0.14 -4.29 5.47
N ASP A 76 0.08 -5.41 4.75
CA ASP A 76 1.21 -6.33 4.59
C ASP A 76 2.39 -5.66 3.88
N LEU A 77 2.13 -4.89 2.81
CA LEU A 77 3.17 -4.13 2.11
C LEU A 77 3.76 -3.00 2.96
N GLU A 78 2.94 -2.29 3.72
CA GLU A 78 3.38 -1.27 4.68
C GLU A 78 4.32 -1.88 5.72
N SER A 79 3.91 -3.00 6.33
CA SER A 79 4.73 -3.72 7.30
C SER A 79 6.08 -4.15 6.71
N LYS A 80 6.08 -4.72 5.49
CA LYS A 80 7.32 -5.14 4.81
C LYS A 80 8.26 -3.97 4.51
N ILE A 81 7.71 -2.83 4.11
CA ILE A 81 8.49 -1.60 3.87
C ILE A 81 9.14 -1.13 5.17
N ASP A 82 8.39 -1.14 6.27
CA ASP A 82 8.88 -0.71 7.57
C ASP A 82 9.93 -1.69 8.13
N ASP A 83 9.75 -3.00 7.94
CA ASP A 83 10.75 -4.02 8.28
C ASP A 83 12.07 -3.78 7.55
N VAL A 84 12.02 -3.51 6.24
CA VAL A 84 13.23 -3.23 5.45
C VAL A 84 13.89 -1.93 5.92
N GLN A 85 13.11 -0.88 6.23
CA GLN A 85 13.67 0.35 6.79
C GLN A 85 14.37 0.08 8.14
N TYR A 86 13.76 -0.75 9.00
CA TYR A 86 14.36 -1.12 10.27
C TYR A 86 15.68 -1.88 10.08
N GLN A 87 15.75 -2.83 9.14
CA GLN A 87 17.00 -3.53 8.82
C GLN A 87 18.09 -2.60 8.31
N ILE A 88 17.75 -1.67 7.41
CA ILE A 88 18.70 -0.65 6.93
C ILE A 88 19.27 0.16 8.09
N ARG A 89 18.41 0.58 9.03
CA ARG A 89 18.84 1.32 10.21
C ARG A 89 19.82 0.50 11.08
N LEU A 90 19.52 -0.77 11.32
CA LEU A 90 20.42 -1.66 12.07
C LEU A 90 21.79 -1.79 11.38
N GLU A 91 21.82 -1.92 10.06
CA GLU A 91 23.08 -1.97 9.31
C GLU A 91 23.85 -0.64 9.40
N TYR A 92 23.17 0.50 9.39
CA TYR A 92 23.82 1.80 9.64
C TYR A 92 24.45 1.89 11.03
N GLU A 93 23.73 1.47 12.07
CA GLU A 93 24.21 1.52 13.45
C GLU A 93 25.52 0.71 13.61
N LYS A 94 25.64 -0.44 12.93
CA LYS A 94 26.86 -1.26 12.90
C LYS A 94 28.07 -0.59 12.22
N LEU A 95 27.87 0.45 11.42
CA LEU A 95 28.95 1.17 10.70
C LEU A 95 29.39 2.45 11.42
N THR A 96 28.74 2.77 12.54
CA THR A 96 28.96 4.00 13.32
C THR A 96 29.73 3.71 14.63
N PHE A 97 29.84 2.44 15.00
CA PHE A 97 30.71 1.88 16.04
C PHE A 97 31.83 1.04 15.40
#